data_AF-A0A182WKY0-F1
#
_entry.id   AF-A0A182WKY0-F1
#
_cell.length_a   1.000
_cell.length_b   1.000
_cell.length_c   1.000
_cell.angle_alpha   90.00
_cell.angle_beta   90.00
_cell.angle_gamma   90.00
#
_symmetry.space_group_name_H-M   'P 1'
#
loop_
_entity.id
_entity.type
_entity.pdbx_description
1 polymer ?
#
loop_
_entity_poly.entity_id
_entity_poly.type
_entity_poly.pdbx_seq_one_letter_code
_entity_poly.pdbx_strand_id
1 'polypeptide(L)'
;MTIPPVMELTAEEKEAKEYFIYLLSAMNKPCDVGTAADLETCLPTWFDEAKFKRGQKFYNDNRFGILQANFCGLMVLLADPKGLRILEHTNKSSTTESARKRYISTFMHMNDWYECDLVPGSRSWKSLSQVRRMHLSASNSAKKRNLGFINQSEMALTTFGFMGFAIVRPHLLGIRYDNREDREAFVFFWAVIGFMLGVQDEYNMCLFRLEVVEMICHTVMRYVFVPSLQLETLLLRRMMGAVVDAFAPYMPLVSYESILFMTRRLVGIPGYQYMVDREKEYICRPIISKEEMNDVLEFLTPRDGYRQVVAMYRAIFTEKLRLYTVKELPDEINHNYVDMAMAGTNGTYTQLPGEEDQKSSESQLRELMGLKHNQELVVTTVDDESEWSTYRNDSKLELLPARDQTNVRWTIQSLNLCNTTIGRFANETVLSLILYRLRRLHGK
;
A
#
# COMPACT_ATOMS: atom_id res chain seq x y z
N MET A 1 -38.82 6.05 5.31
CA MET A 1 -37.44 6.31 5.79
C MET A 1 -37.05 7.67 5.28
N THR A 2 -36.99 8.65 6.18
CA THR A 2 -36.48 9.99 5.91
C THR A 2 -35.00 9.89 5.62
N ILE A 3 -34.58 10.35 4.44
CA ILE A 3 -33.19 10.48 4.05
C ILE A 3 -32.55 11.47 5.06
N PRO A 4 -31.52 11.08 5.82
CA PRO A 4 -30.86 12.00 6.74
C PRO A 4 -30.30 13.19 5.96
N PRO A 5 -30.31 14.41 6.54
CA PRO A 5 -29.65 15.54 5.90
C PRO A 5 -28.14 15.25 5.81
N VAL A 6 -27.52 15.80 4.77
CA VAL A 6 -26.08 15.71 4.50
C VAL A 6 -25.30 16.10 5.78
N MET A 7 -24.42 15.19 6.27
CA MET A 7 -23.45 15.31 7.38
C MET A 7 -23.74 14.66 8.75
N GLU A 8 -24.17 13.39 8.80
CA GLU A 8 -23.82 12.53 9.94
C GLU A 8 -22.98 11.33 9.46
N LEU A 9 -21.94 10.98 10.22
CA LEU A 9 -21.17 9.75 9.99
C LEU A 9 -21.97 8.55 10.48
N THR A 10 -21.92 7.42 9.77
CA THR A 10 -22.41 6.15 10.33
C THR A 10 -21.56 5.75 11.54
N ALA A 11 -22.03 4.76 12.31
CA ALA A 11 -21.26 4.23 13.43
C ALA A 11 -19.89 3.69 12.96
N GLU A 12 -19.87 2.94 11.86
CA GLU A 12 -18.64 2.39 11.26
C GLU A 12 -17.67 3.49 10.83
N GLU A 13 -18.18 4.54 10.17
CA GLU A 13 -17.37 5.65 9.70
C GLU A 13 -16.80 6.46 10.86
N LYS A 14 -17.57 6.65 11.93
CA LYS A 14 -17.11 7.32 13.15
C LYS A 14 -15.99 6.53 13.82
N GLU A 15 -16.17 5.22 14.04
CA GLU A 15 -15.14 4.35 14.61
C GLU A 15 -13.88 4.31 13.72
N ALA A 16 -14.05 4.19 12.39
CA ALA A 16 -12.93 4.18 11.45
C ALA A 16 -12.18 5.52 11.40
N LYS A 17 -12.89 6.64 11.49
CA LYS A 17 -12.30 7.99 11.61
C LYS A 17 -11.47 8.11 12.88
N GLU A 18 -12.06 7.78 14.02
CA GLU A 18 -11.39 7.86 15.33
C GLU A 18 -10.12 6.99 15.34
N TYR A 19 -10.23 5.75 14.86
CA TYR A 19 -9.09 4.86 14.70
C TYR A 19 -8.03 5.43 13.75
N PHE A 20 -8.41 5.97 12.59
CA PHE A 20 -7.46 6.48 11.60
C PHE A 20 -6.67 7.68 12.15
N ILE A 21 -7.33 8.64 12.81
CA ILE A 21 -6.65 9.78 13.45
C ILE A 21 -5.72 9.28 14.57
N TYR A 22 -6.21 8.36 15.41
CA TYR A 22 -5.40 7.77 16.47
C TYR A 22 -4.17 7.03 15.90
N LEU A 23 -4.33 6.30 14.80
CA LEU A 23 -3.25 5.60 14.12
C LEU A 23 -2.21 6.58 13.59
N LEU A 24 -2.60 7.70 13.00
CA LEU A 24 -1.67 8.73 12.52
C LEU A 24 -0.87 9.37 13.67
N SER A 25 -1.47 9.52 14.86
CA SER A 25 -0.76 10.01 16.04
C SER A 25 0.39 9.07 16.48
N ALA A 26 0.29 7.78 16.16
CA ALA A 26 1.29 6.76 16.51
C ALA A 26 2.53 6.75 15.60
N MET A 27 2.62 7.66 14.63
CA MET A 27 3.75 7.74 13.70
C MET A 27 5.08 8.12 14.36
N ASN A 28 5.05 8.63 15.59
CA ASN A 28 6.22 8.89 16.42
C ASN A 28 6.51 7.79 17.46
N LYS A 29 5.70 6.71 17.50
CA LYS A 29 5.82 5.62 18.46
C LYS A 29 6.50 4.42 17.78
N PRO A 30 7.74 4.06 18.17
CA PRO A 30 8.42 2.90 17.61
C PRO A 30 7.56 1.63 17.78
N CYS A 31 7.59 0.74 16.79
CA CYS A 31 6.91 -0.56 16.91
C CYS A 31 7.50 -1.36 18.09
N ASP A 32 8.82 -1.50 18.07
CA ASP A 32 9.62 -2.15 19.10
C ASP A 32 10.78 -1.25 19.52
N VAL A 33 11.34 -1.50 20.71
CA VAL A 33 12.51 -0.80 21.27
C VAL A 33 13.53 -1.80 21.82
N GLY A 34 14.72 -1.32 22.19
CA GLY A 34 15.77 -2.16 22.74
C GLY A 34 16.51 -2.98 21.68
N THR A 35 16.87 -4.21 22.03
CA THR A 35 17.62 -5.14 21.17
C THR A 35 16.77 -6.36 20.80
N ALA A 36 17.22 -7.08 19.76
CA ALA A 36 16.55 -8.30 19.31
C ALA A 36 16.49 -9.42 20.37
N ALA A 37 17.37 -9.38 21.39
CA ALA A 37 17.39 -10.32 22.50
C ALA A 37 16.31 -10.01 23.55
N ASP A 38 15.89 -8.74 23.65
CA ASP A 38 14.87 -8.27 24.60
C ASP A 38 13.45 -8.61 24.13
N LEU A 39 13.29 -9.01 22.87
CA LEU A 39 11.99 -9.33 22.29
C LEU A 39 11.53 -10.73 22.70
N GLU A 40 10.49 -10.76 23.52
CA GLU A 40 9.74 -11.96 23.83
C GLU A 40 8.67 -12.23 22.76
N THR A 41 8.50 -13.51 22.44
CA THR A 41 7.44 -13.97 21.54
C THR A 41 6.39 -14.68 22.37
N CYS A 42 5.17 -14.18 22.34
CA CYS A 42 4.03 -14.74 23.06
C CYS A 42 2.78 -14.66 22.18
N LEU A 43 1.79 -15.49 22.50
CA LEU A 43 0.44 -15.34 21.95
C LEU A 43 -0.30 -14.24 22.71
N PRO A 44 -1.23 -13.53 22.06
CA PRO A 44 -2.10 -12.61 22.77
C PRO A 44 -3.01 -13.38 23.74
N THR A 45 -3.43 -12.71 24.82
CA THR A 45 -4.35 -13.29 25.82
C THR A 45 -5.73 -13.64 25.23
N TRP A 46 -6.11 -12.97 24.14
CA TRP A 46 -7.33 -13.18 23.37
C TRP A 46 -7.17 -14.19 22.22
N PHE A 47 -6.07 -14.96 22.17
CA PHE A 47 -5.86 -15.97 21.13
C PHE A 47 -6.93 -17.06 21.16
N ASP A 48 -7.55 -17.29 20.00
CA ASP A 48 -8.52 -18.35 19.74
C ASP A 48 -7.96 -19.22 18.60
N GLU A 49 -7.51 -20.42 18.94
CA GLU A 49 -6.90 -21.33 17.98
C GLU A 49 -7.88 -21.77 16.89
N ALA A 50 -9.15 -22.00 17.22
CA ALA A 50 -10.14 -22.44 16.26
C ALA A 50 -10.44 -21.34 15.25
N LYS A 51 -10.58 -20.09 15.70
CA LYS A 51 -10.77 -18.93 14.83
C LYS A 51 -9.52 -18.66 13.98
N PHE A 52 -8.33 -18.78 14.55
CA PHE A 52 -7.07 -18.66 13.81
C PHE A 52 -6.95 -19.71 12.69
N LYS A 53 -7.26 -20.98 13.00
CA LYS A 53 -7.28 -22.09 12.04
C LYS A 53 -8.31 -21.90 10.93
N ARG A 54 -9.47 -21.33 11.26
CA ARG A 54 -10.48 -20.96 10.27
C ARG A 54 -9.98 -19.86 9.32
N GLY A 55 -9.21 -18.89 9.83
CA GLY A 55 -8.53 -17.89 8.99
C GLY A 55 -7.49 -18.49 8.06
N GLN A 56 -6.69 -19.46 8.54
CA GLN A 56 -5.79 -20.24 7.68
C GLN A 56 -6.56 -21.03 6.61
N LYS A 57 -7.72 -21.58 6.95
CA LYS A 57 -8.59 -22.25 5.98
C LYS A 57 -9.11 -21.29 4.90
N PHE A 58 -9.54 -20.08 5.28
CA PHE A 58 -9.97 -19.06 4.32
C PHE A 58 -8.86 -18.71 3.33
N TYR A 59 -7.60 -18.63 3.79
CA TYR A 59 -6.45 -18.51 2.91
C TYR A 59 -6.33 -19.69 1.94
N ASN A 60 -6.35 -20.92 2.46
CA ASN A 60 -6.21 -22.12 1.63
C ASN A 60 -7.31 -22.23 0.55
N ASP A 61 -8.54 -21.84 0.87
CA ASP A 61 -9.67 -21.88 -0.05
C ASP A 61 -9.60 -20.80 -1.16
N ASN A 62 -8.77 -19.76 -0.97
CA ASN A 62 -8.68 -18.56 -1.84
C ASN A 62 -7.23 -18.17 -2.17
N ARG A 63 -6.31 -19.14 -2.11
CA ARG A 63 -4.86 -18.91 -2.08
C ARG A 63 -4.36 -18.10 -3.26
N PHE A 64 -4.78 -18.44 -4.48
CA PHE A 64 -4.41 -17.70 -5.69
C PHE A 64 -4.74 -16.20 -5.60
N GLY A 65 -5.98 -15.87 -5.23
CA GLY A 65 -6.45 -14.48 -5.12
C GLY A 65 -5.76 -13.72 -4.00
N ILE A 66 -5.57 -14.35 -2.83
CA ILE A 66 -4.90 -13.72 -1.69
C ILE A 66 -3.41 -13.47 -1.97
N LEU A 67 -2.71 -14.38 -2.65
CA LEU A 67 -1.32 -14.15 -3.02
C LEU A 67 -1.16 -13.01 -4.03
N GLN A 68 -2.09 -12.87 -4.98
CA GLN A 68 -2.13 -11.70 -5.86
C GLN A 68 -2.40 -10.42 -5.07
N ALA A 69 -3.33 -10.45 -4.11
CA ALA A 69 -3.62 -9.33 -3.22
C ALA A 69 -2.38 -8.91 -2.42
N ASN A 70 -1.64 -9.87 -1.86
CA ASN A 70 -0.42 -9.64 -1.10
C ASN A 70 0.70 -9.06 -1.97
N PHE A 71 0.79 -9.47 -3.25
CA PHE A 71 1.81 -8.92 -4.14
C PHE A 71 1.53 -7.45 -4.49
N CYS A 72 0.28 -7.10 -4.81
CA CYS A 72 -0.14 -5.71 -4.98
C CYS A 72 -0.05 -4.91 -3.67
N GLY A 73 -0.38 -5.54 -2.55
CA GLY A 73 -0.22 -5.01 -1.21
C GLY A 73 1.20 -4.58 -0.89
N LEU A 74 2.18 -5.43 -1.22
CA LEU A 74 3.59 -5.08 -1.10
C LEU A 74 3.96 -3.85 -1.94
N MET A 75 3.43 -3.72 -3.16
CA MET A 75 3.67 -2.52 -3.99
C MET A 75 3.11 -1.27 -3.30
N VAL A 76 1.91 -1.34 -2.74
CA VAL A 76 1.32 -0.22 -2.01
C VAL A 76 2.14 0.19 -0.79
N LEU A 77 2.68 -0.77 -0.04
CA LEU A 77 3.55 -0.49 1.11
C LEU A 77 4.88 0.17 0.70
N LEU A 78 5.42 -0.18 -0.48
CA LEU A 78 6.60 0.49 -1.02
C LEU A 78 6.33 1.95 -1.41
N ALA A 79 5.08 2.33 -1.66
CA ALA A 79 4.73 3.70 -2.01
C ALA A 79 4.81 4.68 -0.82
N ASP A 80 4.94 4.20 0.42
CA ASP A 80 5.22 5.07 1.57
C ASP A 80 6.65 5.65 1.49
N PRO A 81 6.82 6.98 1.38
CA PRO A 81 8.14 7.59 1.15
C PRO A 81 9.17 7.29 2.24
N LYS A 82 8.79 7.30 3.52
CA LYS A 82 9.70 7.03 4.64
C LYS A 82 10.08 5.55 4.69
N GLY A 83 9.10 4.66 4.64
CA GLY A 83 9.29 3.21 4.61
C GLY A 83 10.20 2.79 3.46
N LEU A 84 9.98 3.33 2.26
CA LEU A 84 10.82 3.08 1.09
C LEU A 84 12.30 3.40 1.33
N ARG A 85 12.61 4.54 1.97
CA ARG A 85 13.98 4.93 2.31
C ARG A 85 14.62 4.03 3.38
N ILE A 86 13.83 3.58 4.36
CA ILE A 86 14.31 2.58 5.33
C ILE A 86 14.67 1.28 4.60
N LEU A 87 13.83 0.83 3.66
CA LEU A 87 14.08 -0.38 2.87
C LEU A 87 15.31 -0.24 1.98
N GLU A 88 15.47 0.90 1.31
CA GLU A 88 16.66 1.22 0.50
C GLU A 88 17.92 1.12 1.36
N HIS A 89 17.93 1.75 2.53
CA HIS A 89 19.06 1.76 3.47
C HIS A 89 19.53 0.36 3.90
N THR A 90 18.63 -0.63 3.90
CA THR A 90 19.03 -2.01 4.21
C THR A 90 19.98 -2.63 3.19
N ASN A 91 20.08 -2.08 1.97
CA ASN A 91 20.82 -2.63 0.83
C ASN A 91 20.41 -4.07 0.46
N LYS A 92 19.18 -4.47 0.81
CA LYS A 92 18.63 -5.81 0.56
C LYS A 92 17.50 -5.82 -0.48
N SER A 93 17.29 -4.71 -1.20
CA SER A 93 16.10 -4.55 -2.06
C SER A 93 16.29 -3.69 -3.30
N SER A 94 17.47 -3.08 -3.48
CA SER A 94 17.71 -2.11 -4.56
C SER A 94 18.18 -2.75 -5.88
N THR A 95 18.56 -4.03 -5.85
CA THR A 95 18.96 -4.79 -7.05
C THR A 95 18.12 -6.05 -7.19
N THR A 96 17.93 -6.55 -8.40
CA THR A 96 17.14 -7.78 -8.65
C THR A 96 17.63 -8.97 -7.81
N GLU A 97 18.95 -9.16 -7.68
CA GLU A 97 19.52 -10.25 -6.89
C GLU A 97 19.23 -10.13 -5.38
N SER A 98 19.42 -8.93 -4.81
CA SER A 98 19.16 -8.69 -3.39
C SER A 98 17.66 -8.74 -3.08
N ALA A 99 16.85 -8.12 -3.94
CA ALA A 99 15.38 -8.16 -3.88
C ALA A 99 14.89 -9.61 -3.97
N ARG A 100 15.46 -10.45 -4.84
CA ARG A 100 15.07 -11.86 -4.95
C ARG A 100 15.28 -12.61 -3.64
N LYS A 101 16.44 -12.49 -3.01
CA LYS A 101 16.69 -13.12 -1.71
C LYS A 101 15.68 -12.66 -0.66
N ARG A 102 15.45 -11.35 -0.57
CA ARG A 102 14.55 -10.77 0.44
C ARG A 102 13.09 -11.14 0.23
N TYR A 103 12.54 -10.94 -0.97
CA TYR A 103 11.11 -11.06 -1.20
C TYR A 103 10.67 -12.52 -1.36
N ILE A 104 11.56 -13.42 -1.83
CA ILE A 104 11.31 -14.86 -1.70
C ILE A 104 11.32 -15.26 -0.22
N SER A 105 12.27 -14.78 0.60
CA SER A 105 12.26 -15.04 2.04
C SER A 105 10.97 -14.51 2.71
N THR A 106 10.52 -13.31 2.36
CA THR A 106 9.27 -12.71 2.86
C THR A 106 8.07 -13.59 2.50
N PHE A 107 8.00 -14.03 1.23
CA PHE A 107 6.96 -14.94 0.76
C PHE A 107 6.96 -16.28 1.50
N MET A 108 8.13 -16.83 1.81
CA MET A 108 8.27 -18.09 2.54
C MET A 108 7.83 -17.94 4.00
N HIS A 109 8.24 -16.86 4.67
CA HIS A 109 7.77 -16.53 6.02
C HIS A 109 6.25 -16.43 6.09
N MET A 110 5.64 -15.71 5.14
CA MET A 110 4.19 -15.55 5.05
C MET A 110 3.47 -16.88 4.79
N ASN A 111 3.98 -17.73 3.89
CA ASN A 111 3.41 -19.06 3.69
C ASN A 111 3.51 -19.93 4.95
N ASP A 112 4.62 -19.86 5.70
CA ASP A 112 4.72 -20.58 6.97
C ASP A 112 3.64 -20.11 7.96
N TRP A 113 3.30 -18.81 7.99
CA TRP A 113 2.23 -18.30 8.86
C TRP A 113 0.85 -18.85 8.46
N TYR A 114 0.59 -19.01 7.17
CA TYR A 114 -0.67 -19.55 6.67
C TYR A 114 -0.78 -21.07 6.75
N GLU A 115 0.33 -21.79 6.54
CA GLU A 115 0.33 -23.26 6.35
C GLU A 115 0.68 -24.05 7.61
N CYS A 116 1.34 -23.46 8.62
CA CYS A 116 1.80 -24.18 9.80
C CYS A 116 1.03 -23.80 11.08
N ASP A 117 1.07 -24.68 12.08
CA ASP A 117 0.50 -24.41 13.40
C ASP A 117 1.24 -23.28 14.10
N LEU A 118 0.52 -22.44 14.83
CA LEU A 118 1.07 -21.34 15.60
C LEU A 118 1.24 -21.73 17.08
N VAL A 119 2.20 -22.61 17.33
CA VAL A 119 2.57 -23.07 18.68
C VAL A 119 4.05 -22.82 18.95
N PRO A 120 4.50 -22.66 20.21
CA PRO A 120 5.90 -22.48 20.55
C PRO A 120 6.81 -23.51 19.86
N GLY A 121 7.83 -23.02 19.15
CA GLY A 121 8.81 -23.86 18.45
C GLY A 121 8.44 -24.31 17.03
N SER A 122 7.18 -24.10 16.60
CA SER A 122 6.74 -24.30 15.21
C SER A 122 7.49 -23.42 14.21
N ARG A 123 7.33 -23.69 12.90
CA ARG A 123 7.89 -22.84 11.84
C ARG A 123 7.31 -21.43 11.87
N SER A 124 5.98 -21.28 12.01
CA SER A 124 5.35 -19.96 12.10
C SER A 124 5.86 -19.17 13.30
N TRP A 125 6.01 -19.81 14.46
CA TRP A 125 6.53 -19.18 15.67
C TRP A 125 7.95 -18.65 15.48
N LYS A 126 8.86 -19.50 14.98
CA LYS A 126 10.25 -19.12 14.71
C LYS A 126 10.31 -18.02 13.66
N SER A 127 9.50 -18.14 12.61
CA SER A 127 9.37 -17.17 11.52
C SER A 127 8.93 -15.79 12.04
N LEU A 128 7.84 -15.69 12.80
CA LEU A 128 7.34 -14.44 13.37
C LEU A 128 8.37 -13.80 14.32
N SER A 129 8.94 -14.62 15.20
CA SER A 129 9.99 -14.20 16.14
C SER A 129 11.22 -13.65 15.40
N GLN A 130 11.62 -14.28 14.29
CA GLN A 130 12.73 -13.82 13.45
C GLN A 130 12.38 -12.52 12.72
N VAL A 131 11.21 -12.42 12.10
CA VAL A 131 10.78 -11.23 11.34
C VAL A 131 10.67 -10.01 12.25
N ARG A 132 10.08 -10.13 13.44
CA ARG A 132 10.02 -9.04 14.42
C ARG A 132 11.42 -8.54 14.81
N ARG A 133 12.37 -9.44 15.07
CA ARG A 133 13.78 -9.08 15.32
C ARG A 133 14.43 -8.38 14.13
N MET A 134 14.15 -8.82 12.89
CA MET A 134 14.66 -8.16 11.69
C MET A 134 14.10 -6.75 11.53
N HIS A 135 12.82 -6.53 11.83
CA HIS A 135 12.22 -5.19 11.84
C HIS A 135 12.85 -4.28 12.88
N LEU A 136 13.03 -4.74 14.13
CA LEU A 136 13.72 -3.97 15.17
C LEU A 136 15.17 -3.64 14.77
N SER A 137 15.88 -4.59 14.17
CA SER A 137 17.25 -4.36 13.67
C SER A 137 17.30 -3.29 12.57
N ALA A 138 16.40 -3.35 11.58
CA ALA A 138 16.29 -2.36 10.52
C ALA A 138 15.92 -0.97 11.08
N SER A 139 14.97 -0.94 12.02
CA SER A 139 14.53 0.25 12.74
C SER A 139 15.68 0.94 13.48
N ASN A 140 16.44 0.18 14.28
CA ASN A 140 17.60 0.69 15.00
C ASN A 140 18.71 1.19 14.05
N SER A 141 18.91 0.52 12.92
CA SER A 141 19.90 0.92 11.89
C SER A 141 19.48 2.22 11.19
N ALA A 142 18.21 2.36 10.82
CA ALA A 142 17.65 3.55 10.18
C ALA A 142 17.70 4.76 11.12
N LYS A 143 17.40 4.55 12.40
CA LYS A 143 17.44 5.61 13.43
C LYS A 143 18.84 6.22 13.55
N LYS A 144 19.89 5.39 13.52
CA LYS A 144 21.30 5.85 13.54
C LYS A 144 21.69 6.71 12.32
N ARG A 145 20.88 6.71 11.25
CA ARG A 145 21.09 7.48 10.02
C ARG A 145 20.08 8.62 9.84
N ASN A 146 19.29 8.94 10.87
CA ASN A 146 18.25 9.99 10.82
C ASN A 146 17.19 9.74 9.71
N LEU A 147 16.95 8.46 9.38
CA LEU A 147 15.91 8.03 8.43
C LEU A 147 14.58 7.73 9.13
N GLY A 148 14.51 7.93 10.45
CA GLY A 148 13.39 7.52 11.29
C GLY A 148 13.53 6.07 11.75
N PHE A 149 12.41 5.48 12.13
CA PHE A 149 12.27 4.10 12.60
C PHE A 149 10.95 3.52 12.11
N ILE A 150 10.81 2.19 12.19
CA ILE A 150 9.54 1.51 11.92
C ILE A 150 8.61 1.76 13.12
N ASN A 151 7.52 2.47 12.89
CA ASN A 151 6.56 2.86 13.91
C ASN A 151 5.30 1.97 13.92
N GLN A 152 4.45 2.15 14.94
CA GLN A 152 3.20 1.39 15.10
C GLN A 152 2.24 1.59 13.91
N SER A 153 2.13 2.81 13.38
CA SER A 153 1.28 3.11 12.22
C SER A 153 1.71 2.35 10.96
N GLU A 154 3.00 2.34 10.65
CA GLU A 154 3.57 1.61 9.51
C GLU A 154 3.38 0.10 9.64
N MET A 155 3.52 -0.45 10.84
CA MET A 155 3.30 -1.87 11.07
C MET A 155 1.83 -2.25 10.96
N ALA A 156 0.90 -1.41 11.43
CA ALA A 156 -0.53 -1.60 11.21
C ALA A 156 -0.90 -1.46 9.71
N LEU A 157 -0.35 -0.46 9.00
CA LEU A 157 -0.52 -0.33 7.55
C LEU A 157 0.08 -1.51 6.80
N THR A 158 1.18 -2.09 7.29
CA THR A 158 1.74 -3.34 6.75
C THR A 158 0.74 -4.49 6.88
N THR A 159 0.02 -4.60 8.00
CA THR A 159 -1.10 -5.55 8.12
C THR A 159 -2.18 -5.29 7.07
N PHE A 160 -2.56 -4.04 6.79
CA PHE A 160 -3.44 -3.74 5.66
C PHE A 160 -2.86 -4.30 4.36
N GLY A 161 -1.57 -4.10 4.08
CA GLY A 161 -0.94 -4.54 2.83
C GLY A 161 -1.15 -6.03 2.54
N PHE A 162 -1.23 -6.88 3.55
CA PHE A 162 -1.40 -8.33 3.36
C PHE A 162 -2.83 -8.86 3.63
N MET A 163 -3.77 -7.98 3.96
CA MET A 163 -5.14 -8.36 4.35
C MET A 163 -6.20 -7.52 3.64
N GLY A 164 -6.01 -6.20 3.60
CA GLY A 164 -7.02 -5.22 3.23
C GLY A 164 -7.65 -5.47 1.88
N PHE A 165 -6.85 -5.66 0.82
CA PHE A 165 -7.40 -5.92 -0.51
C PHE A 165 -8.22 -7.22 -0.59
N ALA A 166 -7.83 -8.27 0.14
CA ALA A 166 -8.59 -9.50 0.18
C ALA A 166 -9.98 -9.30 0.82
N ILE A 167 -10.11 -8.35 1.75
CA ILE A 167 -11.37 -8.03 2.42
C ILE A 167 -12.22 -7.04 1.61
N VAL A 168 -11.64 -5.96 1.08
CA VAL A 168 -12.40 -4.88 0.43
C VAL A 168 -12.49 -4.95 -1.10
N ARG A 169 -11.63 -5.76 -1.75
CA ARG A 169 -11.66 -6.00 -3.20
C ARG A 169 -11.72 -7.50 -3.58
N PRO A 170 -12.46 -8.36 -2.86
CA PRO A 170 -12.44 -9.80 -3.14
C PRO A 170 -12.96 -10.15 -4.53
N HIS A 171 -13.94 -9.37 -5.01
CA HIS A 171 -14.54 -9.51 -6.34
C HIS A 171 -13.55 -9.24 -7.49
N LEU A 172 -12.48 -8.46 -7.25
CA LEU A 172 -11.42 -8.21 -8.24
C LEU A 172 -10.33 -9.27 -8.25
N LEU A 173 -10.31 -10.09 -7.19
CA LEU A 173 -9.25 -11.04 -6.89
C LEU A 173 -9.71 -12.50 -7.04
N GLY A 174 -10.98 -12.73 -7.37
CA GLY A 174 -11.55 -14.09 -7.45
C GLY A 174 -11.59 -14.80 -6.10
N ILE A 175 -11.64 -14.04 -5.00
CA ILE A 175 -11.75 -14.55 -3.63
C ILE A 175 -13.23 -14.77 -3.34
N ARG A 176 -13.60 -15.91 -2.74
CA ARG A 176 -14.96 -16.12 -2.22
C ARG A 176 -15.14 -15.37 -0.91
N TYR A 177 -16.24 -14.63 -0.79
CA TYR A 177 -16.50 -13.75 0.35
C TYR A 177 -17.94 -13.84 0.86
N ASP A 178 -18.66 -14.91 0.50
CA ASP A 178 -20.07 -15.08 0.89
C ASP A 178 -20.25 -15.43 2.37
N ASN A 179 -19.23 -16.06 2.99
CA ASN A 179 -19.27 -16.44 4.39
C ASN A 179 -18.62 -15.37 5.28
N ARG A 180 -19.46 -14.66 6.05
CA ARG A 180 -19.02 -13.59 6.97
C ARG A 180 -18.05 -14.10 8.05
N GLU A 181 -18.31 -15.27 8.62
CA GLU A 181 -17.47 -15.83 9.69
C GLU A 181 -16.08 -16.22 9.21
N ASP A 182 -15.94 -16.69 7.96
CA ASP A 182 -14.63 -17.00 7.38
C ASP A 182 -13.80 -15.73 7.15
N ARG A 183 -14.46 -14.63 6.74
CA ARG A 183 -13.82 -13.31 6.59
C ARG A 183 -13.37 -12.76 7.95
N GLU A 184 -14.24 -12.84 8.96
CA GLU A 184 -13.87 -12.47 10.34
C GLU A 184 -12.72 -13.31 10.88
N ALA A 185 -12.69 -14.60 10.57
CA ALA A 185 -11.59 -15.48 10.95
C ALA A 185 -10.27 -15.11 10.24
N PHE A 186 -10.33 -14.68 8.98
CA PHE A 186 -9.15 -14.18 8.25
C PHE A 186 -8.65 -12.84 8.80
N VAL A 187 -9.55 -11.93 9.17
CA VAL A 187 -9.18 -10.71 9.89
C VAL A 187 -8.55 -11.05 11.24
N PHE A 188 -9.14 -11.97 12.00
CA PHE A 188 -8.59 -12.43 13.28
C PHE A 188 -7.20 -13.09 13.14
N PHE A 189 -6.99 -13.88 12.09
CA PHE A 189 -5.66 -14.40 11.75
C PHE A 189 -4.64 -13.25 11.66
N TRP A 190 -4.96 -12.20 10.91
CA TRP A 190 -4.10 -11.02 10.78
C TRP A 190 -3.99 -10.18 12.06
N ALA A 191 -4.99 -10.21 12.95
CA ALA A 191 -4.88 -9.63 14.28
C ALA A 191 -3.76 -10.30 15.09
N VAL A 192 -3.75 -11.63 15.11
CA VAL A 192 -2.72 -12.42 15.83
C VAL A 192 -1.35 -12.22 15.19
N ILE A 193 -1.25 -12.26 13.86
CA ILE A 193 0.02 -12.02 13.16
C ILE A 193 0.56 -10.61 13.45
N GLY A 194 -0.30 -9.59 13.39
CA GLY A 194 0.07 -8.21 13.71
C GLY A 194 0.62 -8.07 15.14
N PHE A 195 -0.09 -8.64 16.12
CA PHE A 195 0.36 -8.66 17.52
C PHE A 195 1.74 -9.32 17.67
N MET A 196 1.93 -10.50 17.08
CA MET A 196 3.19 -11.22 17.16
C MET A 196 4.36 -10.53 16.43
N LEU A 197 4.05 -9.62 15.49
CA LEU A 197 5.01 -8.75 14.82
C LEU A 197 5.24 -7.41 15.56
N GLY A 198 4.59 -7.17 16.70
CA GLY A 198 4.81 -6.01 17.56
C GLY A 198 3.76 -4.90 17.47
N VAL A 199 2.69 -5.09 16.67
CA VAL A 199 1.56 -4.15 16.66
C VAL A 199 0.85 -4.23 18.01
N GLN A 200 0.79 -3.11 18.75
CA GLN A 200 0.06 -3.06 20.02
C GLN A 200 -1.44 -3.12 19.74
N ASP A 201 -2.22 -3.70 20.65
CA ASP A 201 -3.66 -3.93 20.48
C ASP A 201 -4.42 -2.63 20.12
N GLU A 202 -4.05 -1.50 20.71
CA GLU A 202 -4.63 -0.18 20.43
C GLU A 202 -4.41 0.34 18.99
N TYR A 203 -3.41 -0.21 18.26
CA TYR A 203 -3.13 0.09 16.85
C TYR A 203 -3.44 -1.10 15.93
N ASN A 204 -4.07 -2.16 16.44
CA ASN A 204 -4.39 -3.35 15.68
C ASN A 204 -5.79 -3.23 15.07
N MET A 205 -5.89 -2.71 13.83
CA MET A 205 -7.18 -2.57 13.14
C MET A 205 -8.00 -3.87 13.10
N CYS A 206 -7.36 -5.03 13.13
CA CYS A 206 -8.03 -6.32 13.01
C CYS A 206 -8.75 -6.76 14.29
N LEU A 207 -8.67 -5.99 15.39
CA LEU A 207 -9.44 -6.23 16.61
C LEU A 207 -10.85 -5.62 16.56
N PHE A 208 -11.13 -4.77 15.57
CA PHE A 208 -12.47 -4.25 15.35
C PHE A 208 -13.37 -5.29 14.66
N ARG A 209 -14.69 -5.07 14.73
CA ARG A 209 -15.67 -5.85 13.96
C ARG A 209 -15.44 -5.68 12.45
N LEU A 210 -15.79 -6.70 11.67
CA LEU A 210 -15.48 -6.78 10.23
C LEU A 210 -15.87 -5.52 9.46
N GLU A 211 -17.05 -4.97 9.71
CA GLU A 211 -17.58 -3.81 8.99
C GLU A 211 -16.75 -2.54 9.27
N VAL A 212 -16.22 -2.40 10.49
CA VAL A 212 -15.31 -1.31 10.84
C VAL A 212 -13.93 -1.54 10.22
N VAL A 213 -13.45 -2.80 10.18
CA VAL A 213 -12.19 -3.14 9.48
C VAL A 213 -12.27 -2.80 8.00
N GLU A 214 -13.38 -3.15 7.34
CA GLU A 214 -13.65 -2.76 5.95
C GLU A 214 -13.63 -1.24 5.78
N MET A 215 -14.27 -0.51 6.69
CA MET A 215 -14.30 0.96 6.63
C MET A 215 -12.93 1.58 6.87
N ILE A 216 -12.15 1.09 7.85
CA ILE A 216 -10.75 1.48 8.06
C ILE A 216 -9.94 1.24 6.79
N CYS A 217 -10.08 0.07 6.16
CA CYS A 217 -9.39 -0.27 4.91
C CYS A 217 -9.73 0.73 3.79
N HIS A 218 -11.00 1.09 3.62
CA HIS A 218 -11.42 2.09 2.64
C HIS A 218 -10.91 3.50 2.96
N THR A 219 -10.88 3.89 4.23
CA THR A 219 -10.31 5.17 4.70
C THR A 219 -8.82 5.24 4.38
N VAL A 220 -8.05 4.19 4.70
CA VAL A 220 -6.61 4.13 4.39
C VAL A 220 -6.37 4.17 2.88
N MET A 221 -7.17 3.45 2.09
CA MET A 221 -7.08 3.52 0.63
C MET A 221 -7.25 4.94 0.12
N ARG A 222 -8.29 5.66 0.57
CA ARG A 222 -8.59 7.04 0.16
C ARG A 222 -7.44 7.99 0.50
N TYR A 223 -7.03 8.01 1.76
CA TYR A 223 -6.16 9.06 2.30
C TYR A 223 -4.68 8.75 2.22
N VAL A 224 -4.29 7.49 2.02
CA VAL A 224 -2.88 7.07 1.98
C VAL A 224 -2.52 6.50 0.62
N PHE A 225 -3.23 5.48 0.14
CA PHE A 225 -2.74 4.70 -1.00
C PHE A 225 -3.10 5.26 -2.38
N VAL A 226 -4.30 5.82 -2.55
CA VAL A 226 -4.71 6.53 -3.78
C VAL A 226 -3.71 7.64 -4.13
N PRO A 227 -3.36 8.56 -3.23
CA PRO A 227 -2.38 9.59 -3.56
C PRO A 227 -0.96 9.02 -3.69
N SER A 228 -0.52 8.12 -2.81
CA SER A 228 0.87 7.63 -2.81
C SER A 228 1.26 6.91 -4.10
N LEU A 229 0.35 6.12 -4.70
CA LEU A 229 0.63 5.40 -5.95
C LEU A 229 0.61 6.28 -7.21
N GLN A 230 0.10 7.50 -7.12
CA GLN A 230 0.15 8.48 -8.22
C GLN A 230 1.47 9.26 -8.23
N LEU A 231 2.12 9.41 -7.07
CA LEU A 231 3.39 10.11 -6.89
C LEU A 231 4.59 9.17 -7.09
N GLU A 232 4.73 8.65 -8.31
CA GLU A 232 5.77 7.68 -8.65
C GLU A 232 7.16 8.34 -8.73
N THR A 233 7.96 8.17 -7.67
CA THR A 233 9.35 8.64 -7.64
C THR A 233 10.30 7.70 -8.38
N LEU A 234 11.48 8.22 -8.78
CA LEU A 234 12.54 7.39 -9.38
C LEU A 234 12.97 6.24 -8.46
N LEU A 235 13.05 6.51 -7.15
CA LEU A 235 13.38 5.50 -6.15
C LEU A 235 12.30 4.41 -6.09
N LEU A 236 11.02 4.82 -6.08
CA LEU A 236 9.88 3.89 -6.04
C LEU A 236 9.89 2.97 -7.25
N ARG A 237 10.00 3.55 -8.46
CA ARG A 237 10.04 2.80 -9.72
C ARG A 237 11.18 1.79 -9.72
N ARG A 238 12.39 2.19 -9.30
CA ARG A 238 13.56 1.31 -9.23
C ARG A 238 13.35 0.14 -8.26
N MET A 239 12.85 0.41 -7.05
CA MET A 239 12.70 -0.62 -6.02
C MET A 239 11.56 -1.59 -6.33
N MET A 240 10.40 -1.09 -6.76
CA MET A 240 9.30 -1.92 -7.23
C MET A 240 9.73 -2.77 -8.44
N GLY A 241 10.44 -2.18 -9.41
CA GLY A 241 11.00 -2.91 -10.56
C GLY A 241 11.88 -4.07 -10.13
N ALA A 242 12.80 -3.84 -9.18
CA ALA A 242 13.65 -4.89 -8.62
C ALA A 242 12.84 -6.01 -7.92
N VAL A 243 11.72 -5.68 -7.26
CA VAL A 243 10.81 -6.67 -6.68
C VAL A 243 10.13 -7.51 -7.76
N VAL A 244 9.60 -6.86 -8.80
CA VAL A 244 8.90 -7.58 -9.88
C VAL A 244 9.86 -8.48 -10.65
N ASP A 245 11.04 -7.99 -10.99
CA ASP A 245 12.09 -8.78 -11.66
C ASP A 245 12.58 -9.96 -10.81
N ALA A 246 12.51 -9.84 -9.48
CA ALA A 246 12.81 -10.95 -8.58
C ALA A 246 11.83 -12.13 -8.72
N PHE A 247 10.55 -11.85 -9.03
CA PHE A 247 9.51 -12.87 -9.22
C PHE A 247 9.32 -13.30 -10.68
N ALA A 248 9.75 -12.50 -11.66
CA ALA A 248 9.57 -12.77 -13.08
C ALA A 248 10.03 -14.18 -13.55
N PRO A 249 11.12 -14.78 -13.04
CA PRO A 249 11.51 -16.15 -13.41
C PRO A 249 10.51 -17.24 -12.99
N TYR A 250 9.64 -16.94 -12.03
CA TYR A 250 8.66 -17.86 -11.46
C TYR A 250 7.25 -17.58 -11.98
N MET A 251 6.97 -16.34 -12.39
CA MET A 251 5.66 -15.86 -12.83
C MET A 251 5.82 -15.24 -14.23
N PRO A 252 5.64 -16.01 -15.32
CA PRO A 252 6.03 -15.57 -16.67
C PRO A 252 5.21 -14.41 -17.25
N LEU A 253 4.07 -14.07 -16.63
CA LEU A 253 3.13 -13.04 -17.08
C LEU A 253 3.10 -11.82 -16.16
N VAL A 254 4.21 -11.55 -15.46
CA VAL A 254 4.37 -10.33 -14.65
C VAL A 254 5.43 -9.41 -15.25
N SER A 255 5.20 -8.11 -15.07
CA SER A 255 6.10 -7.02 -15.43
C SER A 255 5.80 -5.83 -14.52
N TYR A 256 6.74 -4.89 -14.41
CA TYR A 256 6.54 -3.69 -13.59
C TYR A 256 5.22 -2.98 -13.95
N GLU A 257 5.00 -2.71 -15.25
CA GLU A 257 3.82 -2.01 -15.73
C GLU A 257 2.52 -2.77 -15.46
N SER A 258 2.50 -4.09 -15.67
CA SER A 258 1.29 -4.89 -15.40
C SER A 258 0.97 -4.97 -13.91
N ILE A 259 1.96 -5.15 -13.04
CA ILE A 259 1.74 -5.20 -11.59
C ILE A 259 1.35 -3.84 -11.03
N LEU A 260 1.96 -2.75 -11.51
CA LEU A 260 1.57 -1.40 -11.11
C LEU A 260 0.15 -1.08 -11.58
N PHE A 261 -0.23 -1.47 -12.81
CA PHE A 261 -1.60 -1.36 -13.29
C PHE A 261 -2.58 -2.09 -12.36
N MET A 262 -2.31 -3.37 -12.05
CA MET A 262 -3.17 -4.16 -11.15
C MET A 262 -3.26 -3.54 -9.76
N THR A 263 -2.17 -2.94 -9.26
CA THR A 263 -2.12 -2.29 -7.95
C THR A 263 -2.96 -1.00 -7.94
N ARG A 264 -2.80 -0.14 -8.96
CA ARG A 264 -3.59 1.10 -9.11
C ARG A 264 -5.08 0.81 -9.32
N ARG A 265 -5.40 -0.29 -10.03
CA ARG A 265 -6.76 -0.84 -10.18
C ARG A 265 -7.36 -1.24 -8.83
N LEU A 266 -6.64 -2.03 -8.01
CA LEU A 266 -7.14 -2.47 -6.69
C LEU A 266 -7.39 -1.29 -5.73
N VAL A 267 -6.50 -0.30 -5.74
CA VAL A 267 -6.66 0.92 -4.95
C VAL A 267 -7.84 1.79 -5.46
N GLY A 268 -8.20 1.66 -6.73
CA GLY A 268 -9.33 2.38 -7.33
C GLY A 268 -8.95 3.73 -7.95
N ILE A 269 -7.70 3.89 -8.42
CA ILE A 269 -7.28 5.09 -9.14
C ILE A 269 -8.02 5.13 -10.49
N PRO A 270 -8.61 6.27 -10.90
CA PRO A 270 -9.38 6.33 -12.14
C PRO A 270 -8.51 6.09 -13.37
N GLY A 271 -9.10 5.44 -14.37
CA GLY A 271 -8.45 5.07 -15.62
C GLY A 271 -7.83 3.67 -15.63
N TYR A 272 -7.74 3.03 -14.46
CA TYR A 272 -7.24 1.67 -14.29
C TYR A 272 -8.37 0.62 -14.17
N GLN A 273 -9.63 1.05 -14.28
CA GLN A 273 -10.79 0.16 -14.26
C GLN A 273 -10.75 -0.76 -15.48
N TYR A 274 -11.22 -1.99 -15.33
CA TYR A 274 -11.40 -2.94 -16.42
C TYR A 274 -12.52 -3.93 -16.12
N MET A 275 -13.50 -4.04 -17.02
CA MET A 275 -14.64 -4.94 -16.90
C MET A 275 -15.48 -4.70 -15.63
N VAL A 276 -15.57 -5.69 -14.72
CA VAL A 276 -16.44 -5.74 -13.54
C VAL A 276 -16.28 -4.58 -12.55
N ASP A 277 -15.19 -3.82 -12.67
CA ASP A 277 -14.84 -2.70 -11.81
C ASP A 277 -15.79 -1.52 -11.97
N ARG A 278 -16.34 -1.33 -13.18
CA ARG A 278 -17.12 -0.12 -13.51
C ARG A 278 -18.40 0.02 -12.68
N GLU A 279 -18.94 -1.09 -12.17
CA GLU A 279 -20.22 -1.13 -11.45
C GLU A 279 -20.08 -1.29 -9.93
N LYS A 280 -18.97 -1.87 -9.44
CA LYS A 280 -18.81 -2.29 -8.03
C LYS A 280 -17.77 -1.49 -7.23
N GLU A 281 -17.11 -0.54 -7.86
CA GLU A 281 -16.10 0.28 -7.18
C GLU A 281 -16.74 1.29 -6.21
N TYR A 282 -16.41 1.10 -4.94
CA TYR A 282 -16.59 2.07 -3.86
C TYR A 282 -15.27 2.78 -3.55
N ILE A 283 -15.33 4.09 -3.38
CA ILE A 283 -14.30 4.90 -2.72
C ILE A 283 -14.92 5.50 -1.46
N CYS A 284 -14.17 5.59 -0.36
CA CYS A 284 -14.67 6.20 0.88
C CYS A 284 -14.99 7.68 0.64
N ARG A 285 -16.08 8.19 1.22
CA ARG A 285 -16.38 9.63 1.23
C ARG A 285 -15.40 10.38 2.13
N PRO A 286 -15.30 11.71 2.03
CA PRO A 286 -14.53 12.47 2.99
C PRO A 286 -15.12 12.30 4.41
N ILE A 287 -14.31 11.80 5.35
CA ILE A 287 -14.66 11.69 6.77
C ILE A 287 -13.67 12.44 7.69
N ILE A 288 -12.47 12.73 7.20
CA ILE A 288 -11.45 13.53 7.90
C ILE A 288 -11.49 14.97 7.37
N SER A 289 -11.49 15.95 8.27
CA SER A 289 -11.50 17.38 7.92
C SER A 289 -10.11 17.89 7.54
N LYS A 290 -10.07 19.08 6.91
CA LYS A 290 -8.83 19.80 6.61
C LYS A 290 -7.97 20.02 7.86
N GLU A 291 -8.60 20.47 8.94
CA GLU A 291 -7.93 20.82 10.19
C GLU A 291 -7.28 19.58 10.80
N GLU A 292 -8.02 18.47 10.87
CA GLU A 292 -7.49 17.18 11.36
C GLU A 292 -6.30 16.71 10.51
N MET A 293 -6.33 16.89 9.18
CA MET A 293 -5.20 16.55 8.30
C MET A 293 -4.00 17.48 8.47
N ASN A 294 -4.24 18.78 8.66
CA ASN A 294 -3.19 19.76 8.90
C ASN A 294 -2.47 19.48 10.23
N ASP A 295 -3.21 19.16 11.28
CA ASP A 295 -2.65 18.80 12.59
C ASP A 295 -1.69 17.60 12.47
N VAL A 296 -2.07 16.58 11.69
CA VAL A 296 -1.20 15.44 11.39
C VAL A 296 0.05 15.89 10.64
N LEU A 297 -0.08 16.73 9.61
CA LEU A 297 1.06 17.20 8.84
C LEU A 297 2.03 18.04 9.67
N GLU A 298 1.52 18.97 10.49
CA GLU A 298 2.33 19.79 11.40
C GLU A 298 3.07 18.92 12.41
N PHE A 299 2.39 17.91 12.94
CA PHE A 299 2.99 16.90 13.79
C PHE A 299 4.15 16.19 13.06
N LEU A 300 3.94 15.65 11.85
CA LEU A 300 4.96 14.84 11.15
C LEU A 300 6.16 15.65 10.64
N THR A 301 5.93 16.87 10.16
CA THR A 301 6.92 17.71 9.46
C THR A 301 8.31 17.79 10.13
N PRO A 302 8.44 18.05 11.44
CA PRO A 302 9.76 18.17 12.08
C PRO A 302 10.50 16.84 12.30
N ARG A 303 9.87 15.69 12.04
CA ARG A 303 10.41 14.39 12.45
C ARG A 303 11.31 13.75 11.40
N ASP A 304 12.29 12.99 11.89
CA ASP A 304 13.20 12.21 11.04
C ASP A 304 12.43 11.21 10.17
N GLY A 305 12.84 11.11 8.91
CA GLY A 305 12.18 10.29 7.90
C GLY A 305 11.08 11.03 7.14
N TYR A 306 10.39 11.97 7.77
CA TYR A 306 9.31 12.75 7.16
C TYR A 306 9.81 14.07 6.57
N ARG A 307 10.70 14.79 7.28
CA ARG A 307 11.23 16.10 6.84
C ARG A 307 11.84 16.08 5.44
N GLN A 308 12.49 14.97 5.05
CA GLN A 308 13.18 14.85 3.76
C GLN A 308 12.23 14.60 2.58
N VAL A 309 10.95 14.31 2.85
CA VAL A 309 9.91 13.96 1.87
C VAL A 309 8.61 14.70 2.20
N VAL A 310 8.72 15.84 2.88
CA VAL A 310 7.58 16.61 3.39
C VAL A 310 6.62 17.04 2.27
N ALA A 311 7.15 17.40 1.11
CA ALA A 311 6.34 17.76 -0.05
C ALA A 311 5.45 16.59 -0.52
N MET A 312 5.95 15.36 -0.48
CA MET A 312 5.14 14.17 -0.78
C MET A 312 4.06 13.95 0.29
N TYR A 313 4.39 14.06 1.58
CA TYR A 313 3.38 13.89 2.62
C TYR A 313 2.30 14.98 2.57
N ARG A 314 2.64 16.24 2.24
CA ARG A 314 1.66 17.31 1.99
C ARG A 314 0.78 17.05 0.76
N ALA A 315 1.31 16.34 -0.25
CA ALA A 315 0.53 15.91 -1.40
C ALA A 315 -0.38 14.72 -1.07
N ILE A 316 0.06 13.82 -0.19
CA ILE A 316 -0.66 12.62 0.26
C ILE A 316 -1.79 12.96 1.23
N PHE A 317 -1.48 13.64 2.34
CA PHE A 317 -2.46 13.94 3.38
C PHE A 317 -3.24 15.20 3.04
N THR A 318 -4.36 15.01 2.36
CA THR A 318 -5.31 16.05 1.95
C THR A 318 -6.74 15.57 2.16
N GLU A 319 -7.64 16.47 2.53
CA GLU A 319 -9.07 16.16 2.68
C GLU A 319 -9.73 15.81 1.33
N LYS A 320 -9.27 16.49 0.26
CA LYS A 320 -9.75 16.33 -1.11
C LYS A 320 -8.95 15.30 -1.87
N LEU A 321 -9.62 14.52 -2.70
CA LEU A 321 -8.96 13.64 -3.65
C LEU A 321 -8.31 14.46 -4.76
N ARG A 322 -7.16 13.99 -5.22
CA ARG A 322 -6.40 14.63 -6.31
C ARG A 322 -5.99 13.58 -7.34
N LEU A 323 -6.11 13.96 -8.60
CA LEU A 323 -5.57 13.23 -9.73
C LEU A 323 -4.30 13.91 -10.23
N TYR A 324 -3.20 13.18 -10.22
CA TYR A 324 -1.91 13.66 -10.68
C TYR A 324 -1.65 13.14 -12.09
N THR A 325 -1.45 14.04 -13.05
CA THR A 325 -1.17 13.69 -14.44
C THR A 325 0.09 14.38 -14.91
N VAL A 326 1.05 13.61 -15.42
CA VAL A 326 2.22 14.15 -16.11
C VAL A 326 1.86 14.39 -17.57
N LYS A 327 2.01 15.62 -18.05
CA LYS A 327 1.82 15.99 -19.46
C LYS A 327 3.16 16.37 -20.10
N GLU A 328 3.37 15.93 -21.33
CA GLU A 328 4.47 16.44 -22.16
C GLU A 328 4.06 17.80 -22.75
N LEU A 329 4.94 18.78 -22.63
CA LEU A 329 4.80 20.11 -23.21
C LEU A 329 5.42 20.12 -24.62
N PRO A 330 4.82 20.86 -25.57
CA PRO A 330 5.45 21.12 -26.86
C PRO A 330 6.81 21.82 -26.68
N ASP A 331 7.78 21.50 -27.54
CA ASP A 331 9.16 22.02 -27.45
C ASP A 331 9.28 23.56 -27.54
N GLU A 332 8.22 24.27 -27.94
CA GLU A 332 8.20 25.72 -28.20
C GLU A 332 8.38 26.61 -26.95
N ILE A 333 8.26 26.06 -25.73
CA ILE A 333 8.35 26.84 -24.46
C ILE A 333 9.81 26.98 -23.95
N ASN A 334 10.80 26.40 -24.63
CA ASN A 334 12.21 26.49 -24.21
C ASN A 334 12.86 27.88 -24.39
N HIS A 335 12.18 28.86 -25.02
CA HIS A 335 12.73 30.21 -25.17
C HIS A 335 12.41 31.17 -24.01
N ASN A 336 11.33 30.98 -23.24
CA ASN A 336 10.94 31.96 -22.22
C ASN A 336 11.48 31.67 -20.81
N TYR A 337 11.89 30.42 -20.53
CA TYR A 337 12.40 30.06 -19.19
C TYR A 337 13.84 30.51 -18.95
N VAL A 338 14.64 30.66 -20.01
CA VAL A 338 16.04 31.13 -19.92
C VAL A 338 16.11 32.64 -19.73
N ASP A 339 15.19 33.40 -20.34
CA ASP A 339 15.15 34.86 -20.20
C ASP A 339 14.66 35.33 -18.82
N MET A 340 13.74 34.59 -18.18
CA MET A 340 13.33 34.90 -16.79
C MET A 340 14.40 34.57 -15.74
N ALA A 341 15.33 33.66 -16.03
CA ALA A 341 16.43 33.34 -15.12
C ALA A 341 17.61 34.33 -15.20
N MET A 342 17.66 35.17 -16.24
CA MET A 342 18.74 36.14 -16.50
C MET A 342 18.31 37.61 -16.32
N ALA A 343 17.00 37.91 -16.27
CA ALA A 343 16.50 39.26 -16.01
C ALA A 343 16.40 39.53 -14.50
N GLY A 344 17.44 40.16 -13.93
CA GLY A 344 17.42 40.68 -12.57
C GLY A 344 16.18 41.55 -12.32
N THR A 345 15.38 41.17 -11.33
CA THR A 345 14.13 41.84 -10.98
C THR A 345 14.40 43.14 -10.23
N ASN A 346 14.49 44.25 -10.97
CA ASN A 346 14.07 45.56 -10.45
C ASN A 346 12.58 45.74 -10.79
N GLY A 347 11.72 45.24 -9.91
CA GLY A 347 10.28 45.44 -9.98
C GLY A 347 9.67 45.06 -8.64
N THR A 348 9.10 46.03 -7.94
CA THR A 348 8.41 45.84 -6.66
C THR A 348 7.14 45.03 -6.86
N TYR A 349 7.28 43.71 -6.96
CA TYR A 349 6.20 42.75 -6.79
C TYR A 349 6.02 42.53 -5.29
N THR A 350 4.87 42.92 -4.74
CA THR A 350 4.54 42.59 -3.36
C THR A 350 4.13 41.12 -3.31
N GLN A 351 5.07 40.24 -2.95
CA GLN A 351 4.82 38.81 -2.72
C GLN A 351 3.73 38.62 -1.66
N LEU A 352 2.72 37.81 -1.98
CA LEU A 352 1.72 37.37 -1.00
C LEU A 352 2.32 36.25 -0.13
N PRO A 353 2.11 36.27 1.20
CA PRO A 353 2.60 35.20 2.08
C PRO A 353 1.93 33.86 1.71
N GLY A 354 2.74 32.85 1.37
CA GLY A 354 2.31 31.49 1.01
C GLY A 354 2.68 31.02 -0.41
N GLU A 355 2.97 31.92 -1.34
CA GLU A 355 3.35 31.54 -2.72
C GLU A 355 4.74 30.89 -2.82
N GLU A 356 5.69 31.26 -1.95
CA GLU A 356 7.02 30.65 -1.89
C GLU A 356 6.96 29.17 -1.45
N ASP A 357 6.15 28.87 -0.43
CA ASP A 357 5.99 27.52 0.10
C ASP A 357 5.32 26.58 -0.92
N GLN A 358 4.37 27.09 -1.70
CA GLN A 358 3.65 26.32 -2.72
C GLN A 358 4.52 26.05 -3.96
N LYS A 359 5.22 27.06 -4.49
CA LYS A 359 6.19 26.89 -5.58
C LYS A 359 7.36 26.00 -5.18
N SER A 360 7.84 26.11 -3.93
CA SER A 360 8.88 25.25 -3.37
C SER A 360 8.41 23.79 -3.27
N SER A 361 7.18 23.55 -2.80
CA SER A 361 6.61 22.21 -2.69
C SER A 361 6.40 21.53 -4.05
N GLU A 362 5.92 22.29 -5.05
CA GLU A 362 5.77 21.76 -6.42
C GLU A 362 7.14 21.44 -7.04
N SER A 363 8.12 22.32 -6.92
CA SER A 363 9.49 22.08 -7.39
C SER A 363 10.09 20.82 -6.78
N GLN A 364 9.94 20.62 -5.46
CA GLN A 364 10.39 19.41 -4.77
C GLN A 364 9.68 18.14 -5.27
N LEU A 365 8.37 18.19 -5.53
CA LEU A 365 7.64 17.05 -6.10
C LEU A 365 8.14 16.72 -7.51
N ARG A 366 8.37 17.73 -8.36
CA ARG A 366 8.92 17.56 -9.70
C ARG A 366 10.30 16.89 -9.67
N GLU A 367 11.15 17.31 -8.74
CA GLU A 367 12.48 16.71 -8.52
C GLU A 367 12.37 15.25 -8.07
N LEU A 368 11.56 14.96 -7.05
CA LEU A 368 11.37 13.60 -6.52
C LEU A 368 10.79 12.62 -7.56
N MET A 369 9.88 13.11 -8.40
CA MET A 369 9.29 12.37 -9.52
C MET A 369 10.23 12.26 -10.73
N GLY A 370 11.34 13.02 -10.75
CA GLY A 370 12.29 13.03 -11.86
C GLY A 370 11.70 13.58 -13.16
N LEU A 371 10.81 14.58 -13.06
CA LEU A 371 10.17 15.17 -14.23
C LEU A 371 11.18 15.94 -15.09
N LYS A 372 11.08 15.76 -16.41
CA LYS A 372 11.90 16.47 -17.39
C LYS A 372 11.49 17.94 -17.49
N HIS A 373 12.36 18.76 -18.09
CA HIS A 373 12.10 20.19 -18.31
C HIS A 373 10.86 20.43 -19.18
N ASN A 374 10.56 19.52 -20.11
CA ASN A 374 9.40 19.56 -20.99
C ASN A 374 8.18 18.83 -20.41
N GLN A 375 8.17 18.48 -19.12
CA GLN A 375 7.05 17.81 -18.47
C GLN A 375 6.40 18.69 -17.42
N GLU A 376 5.07 18.70 -17.39
CA GLU A 376 4.25 19.41 -16.40
C GLU A 376 3.48 18.43 -15.53
N LEU A 377 3.42 18.69 -14.21
CA LEU A 377 2.57 17.95 -13.28
C LEU A 377 1.24 18.69 -13.12
N VAL A 378 0.19 18.17 -13.74
CA VAL A 378 -1.16 18.72 -13.62
C VAL A 378 -1.89 18.03 -12.46
N VAL A 379 -2.36 18.83 -11.51
CA VAL A 379 -3.14 18.37 -10.35
C VAL A 379 -4.60 18.74 -10.53
N THR A 380 -5.46 17.73 -10.72
CA THR A 380 -6.92 17.93 -10.76
C THR A 380 -7.49 17.60 -9.38
N THR A 381 -8.14 18.56 -8.74
CA THR A 381 -8.83 18.34 -7.47
C THR A 381 -10.22 17.80 -7.74
N VAL A 382 -10.64 16.79 -6.98
CA VAL A 382 -11.96 16.16 -7.10
C VAL A 382 -12.75 16.50 -5.83
N ASP A 383 -13.93 17.08 -6.00
CA ASP A 383 -14.77 17.62 -4.94
C ASP A 383 -15.51 16.52 -4.17
N ASP A 384 -16.10 15.54 -4.87
CA ASP A 384 -16.88 14.47 -4.23
C ASP A 384 -16.81 13.12 -4.97
N GLU A 385 -17.53 12.13 -4.43
CA GLU A 385 -17.60 10.77 -5.00
C GLU A 385 -18.32 10.72 -6.35
N SER A 386 -19.31 11.60 -6.56
CA SER A 386 -20.03 11.69 -7.82
C SER A 386 -19.07 12.14 -8.91
N GLU A 387 -18.30 13.21 -8.67
CA GLU A 387 -17.27 13.66 -9.60
C GLU A 387 -16.18 12.61 -9.80
N TRP A 388 -15.70 11.96 -8.73
CA TRP A 388 -14.73 10.86 -8.82
C TRP A 388 -15.20 9.76 -9.77
N SER A 389 -16.48 9.40 -9.69
CA SER A 389 -17.07 8.35 -10.51
C SER A 389 -17.03 8.67 -12.02
N THR A 390 -17.05 9.95 -12.39
CA THR A 390 -16.99 10.41 -13.80
C THR A 390 -15.62 10.21 -14.44
N TYR A 391 -14.56 10.15 -13.63
CA TYR A 391 -13.20 9.89 -14.10
C TYR A 391 -12.91 8.40 -14.33
N ARG A 392 -13.80 7.49 -13.90
CA ARG A 392 -13.59 6.04 -14.04
C ARG A 392 -13.67 5.60 -15.49
N ASN A 393 -12.62 4.96 -15.98
CA ASN A 393 -12.51 4.40 -17.32
C ASN A 393 -11.33 3.41 -17.41
N ASP A 394 -11.06 2.86 -18.58
CA ASP A 394 -9.99 1.91 -18.86
C ASP A 394 -8.84 2.49 -19.72
N SER A 395 -8.80 3.82 -19.88
CA SER A 395 -7.84 4.48 -20.79
C SER A 395 -6.38 4.17 -20.46
N LYS A 396 -6.04 3.90 -19.20
CA LYS A 396 -4.65 3.60 -18.82
C LYS A 396 -4.17 2.24 -19.31
N LEU A 397 -5.07 1.32 -19.65
CA LEU A 397 -4.69 0.03 -20.22
C LEU A 397 -4.15 0.21 -21.64
N GLU A 398 -4.76 1.09 -22.43
CA GLU A 398 -4.38 1.33 -23.83
C GLU A 398 -3.00 2.00 -23.97
N LEU A 399 -2.58 2.73 -22.94
CA LEU A 399 -1.25 3.37 -22.87
C LEU A 399 -0.11 2.38 -22.61
N LEU A 400 -0.40 1.14 -22.19
CA LEU A 400 0.61 0.13 -21.93
C LEU A 400 1.13 -0.51 -23.24
N PRO A 401 2.39 -0.97 -23.29
CA PRO A 401 2.87 -1.81 -24.38
C PRO A 401 2.01 -3.07 -24.55
N ALA A 402 1.93 -3.60 -25.78
CA ALA A 402 1.06 -4.75 -26.10
C ALA A 402 1.30 -5.99 -25.23
N ARG A 403 2.57 -6.24 -24.85
CA ARG A 403 2.95 -7.31 -23.91
C ARG A 403 2.29 -7.11 -22.54
N ASP A 404 2.35 -5.89 -22.01
CA ASP A 404 1.83 -5.57 -20.68
C ASP A 404 0.30 -5.54 -20.66
N GLN A 405 -0.33 -5.08 -21.74
CA GLN A 405 -1.78 -5.24 -21.93
C GLN A 405 -2.19 -6.72 -21.86
N THR A 406 -1.42 -7.61 -22.50
CA THR A 406 -1.68 -9.05 -22.49
C THR A 406 -1.51 -9.62 -21.07
N ASN A 407 -0.43 -9.25 -20.37
CA ASN A 407 -0.20 -9.65 -18.98
C ASN A 407 -1.36 -9.25 -18.07
N VAL A 408 -1.83 -8.00 -18.17
CA VAL A 408 -2.96 -7.48 -17.39
C VAL A 408 -4.24 -8.26 -17.70
N ARG A 409 -4.62 -8.37 -18.97
CA ARG A 409 -5.85 -9.08 -19.38
C ARG A 409 -5.82 -10.53 -18.91
N TRP A 410 -4.69 -11.22 -19.07
CA TRP A 410 -4.55 -12.61 -18.64
C TRP A 410 -4.62 -12.77 -17.12
N THR A 411 -4.00 -11.86 -16.37
CA THR A 411 -4.08 -11.86 -14.90
C THR A 411 -5.53 -11.68 -14.44
N ILE A 412 -6.25 -10.71 -15.01
CA ILE A 412 -7.66 -10.46 -14.67
C ILE A 412 -8.54 -11.66 -15.03
N GLN A 413 -8.36 -12.23 -16.22
CA GLN A 413 -9.09 -13.43 -16.64
C GLN A 413 -8.82 -14.61 -15.69
N SER A 414 -7.56 -14.82 -15.31
CA SER A 414 -7.19 -15.89 -14.37
C SER A 414 -7.86 -15.70 -13.01
N LEU A 415 -7.88 -14.48 -12.47
CA LEU A 415 -8.59 -14.18 -11.22
C LEU A 415 -10.10 -14.43 -11.36
N ASN A 416 -10.72 -13.99 -12.45
CA ASN A 416 -12.15 -14.21 -12.68
C ASN A 416 -12.51 -15.71 -12.76
N LEU A 417 -11.62 -16.52 -13.35
CA LEU A 417 -11.80 -17.97 -13.45
C LEU A 417 -11.82 -18.68 -12.08
N CYS A 418 -11.26 -18.09 -11.02
CA CYS A 418 -11.35 -18.62 -9.65
C CYS A 418 -12.79 -18.73 -9.13
N ASN A 419 -13.74 -18.01 -9.73
CA ASN A 419 -15.17 -18.11 -9.40
C ASN A 419 -15.79 -19.43 -9.91
N THR A 420 -15.14 -20.12 -10.85
CA THR A 420 -15.56 -21.43 -11.35
C THR A 420 -14.76 -22.56 -10.70
N THR A 421 -15.35 -23.76 -10.57
CA THR A 421 -14.66 -24.92 -10.01
C THR A 421 -13.43 -25.33 -10.84
N ILE A 422 -13.57 -25.36 -12.17
CA ILE A 422 -12.49 -25.76 -13.09
C ILE A 422 -11.37 -24.72 -13.10
N GLY A 423 -11.72 -23.44 -13.22
CA GLY A 423 -10.74 -22.37 -13.25
C GLY A 423 -9.92 -22.29 -11.96
N ARG A 424 -10.57 -22.46 -10.80
CA ARG A 424 -9.89 -22.57 -9.51
C ARG A 424 -8.91 -23.74 -9.47
N PHE A 425 -9.34 -24.93 -9.86
CA PHE A 425 -8.46 -26.10 -9.87
C PHE A 425 -7.23 -25.88 -10.76
N ALA A 426 -7.42 -25.29 -11.95
CA ALA A 426 -6.33 -24.95 -12.85
C ALA A 426 -5.36 -23.94 -12.23
N ASN A 427 -5.86 -22.83 -11.68
CA ASN A 427 -5.04 -21.80 -11.04
C ASN A 427 -4.28 -22.33 -9.82
N GLU A 428 -4.92 -23.15 -8.98
CA GLU A 428 -4.27 -23.78 -7.82
C GLU A 428 -3.19 -24.78 -8.23
N THR A 429 -3.39 -25.49 -9.35
CA THR A 429 -2.37 -26.40 -9.91
C THR A 429 -1.16 -25.60 -10.39
N VAL A 430 -1.37 -24.53 -11.18
CA VAL A 430 -0.30 -23.64 -11.65
C VAL A 430 0.45 -23.03 -10.46
N LEU A 431 -0.28 -22.51 -9.48
CA LEU A 431 0.30 -21.93 -8.28
C LEU A 431 1.13 -22.95 -7.51
N SER A 432 0.64 -24.17 -7.35
CA SER A 432 1.37 -25.25 -6.65
C SER A 432 2.69 -25.59 -7.35
N LEU A 433 2.74 -25.54 -8.69
CA LEU A 433 3.97 -25.71 -9.45
C LEU A 433 4.95 -24.55 -9.25
N ILE A 434 4.44 -23.31 -9.23
CA ILE A 434 5.25 -22.11 -8.94
C ILE A 434 5.86 -22.20 -7.53
N LEU A 435 5.02 -22.51 -6.53
CA LEU A 435 5.44 -22.72 -5.14
C LEU A 435 6.50 -23.80 -5.01
N TYR A 436 6.32 -24.94 -5.68
CA TYR A 436 7.30 -26.02 -5.70
C TYR A 436 8.66 -25.55 -6.27
N ARG A 437 8.65 -24.81 -7.38
CA ARG A 437 9.87 -24.24 -7.98
C ARG A 437 10.57 -23.24 -7.04
N LEU A 438 9.80 -22.34 -6.43
CA LEU A 438 10.31 -21.36 -5.45
C LEU A 438 10.98 -22.07 -4.26
N ARG A 439 10.31 -23.05 -3.66
CA ARG A 439 10.85 -23.83 -2.52
C ARG A 439 12.13 -24.56 -2.89
N ARG A 440 12.17 -25.20 -4.06
CA ARG A 440 13.35 -25.95 -4.53
C ARG A 440 14.56 -25.05 -4.82
N LEU A 441 14.32 -23.85 -5.34
CA LEU A 441 15.39 -22.89 -5.67
C LEU A 441 15.84 -22.07 -4.46
N HIS A 442 15.00 -21.92 -3.44
CA HIS A 442 15.36 -21.27 -2.18
C HIS A 442 16.06 -22.21 -1.19
N GLY A 443 15.77 -23.52 -1.24
CA GLY A 443 16.44 -24.53 -0.42
C GLY A 443 17.82 -24.98 -0.94
N LYS A 444 18.28 -24.43 -2.06
CA LYS A 444 19.65 -24.51 -2.57
C LYS A 444 20.33 -23.17 -2.33
#